data_AF-A0A328PRX2-F1
#
_entry.id   AF-A0A328PRX2-F1
#
_cell.length_a   1.000
_cell.length_b   1.000
_cell.length_c   1.000
_cell.angle_alpha   90.00
_cell.angle_beta   90.00
_cell.angle_gamma   90.00
#
_symmetry.space_group_name_H-M   'P 1'
#
loop_
_entity.id
_entity.type
_entity.pdbx_description
1 polymer ?
#
loop_
_entity_poly.entity_id
_entity_poly.type
_entity_poly.pdbx_seq_one_letter_code
_entity_poly.pdbx_strand_id
1 'polypeptide(L)'
;MIKRYQLPELELLFSEEAKYKRWALLEKEVLYSLLNNNILSLDESQVKKLEQLWGSIEITEAEVQEEEQQTKHDFVAFLNVLESKLSIVSISKYLHYGLTSSDIIDSATSLLLKEVNNKLVKWVRELQTTLQGFSHKYINTVQIGRTHGRHAEPISFGHKFAICYQELESALEQLYLSRRYIEVITIKGATGSFAHISPEIQEDLANRLGLLTIWGTTQALPRNRHSSYLFSLSQIGKIINSLAVNLRTLSREEISEISLESTKSQVGSSAMPHKVNPVSLENISGLSRWLTSLSNLAEQNIELWDERDISHSSNERSSLIDGPTLLGNIVLKMNDFLSKLSVNELQLKQNLALTKGLIHSQIVSLALLEDPKICSRKEARKTISQLTKDIREGKSDSLKMALSFSNYKDSKALSTLTKVEDLNHYLQYFPRLHQQIFSQKTDLGKLFNRYEIDNATYYLAQRINWYFGSSSLKLNEKIIVVSLVDSDTGFSGKLISWLNFPLVVVSIPYSDEELLLKFDSSDFYQRILELSKKSTKVLVIKERVQKKETLSFLYSKLSNIESIKEIKGVCLFFTPAGTQKQAVFSAEYYKPSTSPLDFSGSYEDKQAREFNFKNWNPDGELQLVNWFGLLILSDI
;
A
#
# COMPACT_ATOMS: atom_id res chain seq x y z
N MET A 1 23.04 0.59 -2.38
CA MET A 1 22.10 0.81 -3.51
C MET A 1 22.82 1.32 -4.77
N ILE A 2 22.48 0.79 -5.95
CA ILE A 2 23.07 1.21 -7.24
C ILE A 2 22.35 2.45 -7.78
N LYS A 3 23.08 3.53 -8.10
CA LYS A 3 22.53 4.84 -8.52
C LYS A 3 21.44 4.77 -9.61
N ARG A 4 21.60 3.87 -10.57
CA ARG A 4 20.64 3.63 -11.68
C ARG A 4 19.24 3.19 -11.23
N TYR A 5 19.11 2.60 -10.04
CA TYR A 5 17.85 2.07 -9.51
C TYR A 5 17.38 2.80 -8.25
N GLN A 6 18.02 3.91 -7.85
CA GLN A 6 17.50 4.74 -6.77
C GLN A 6 16.15 5.34 -7.17
N LEU A 7 15.24 5.44 -6.20
CA LEU A 7 13.97 6.17 -6.34
C LEU A 7 14.08 7.42 -5.45
N PRO A 8 13.99 8.66 -5.99
CA PRO A 8 14.15 9.87 -5.19
C PRO A 8 13.22 9.92 -3.97
N GLU A 9 11.99 9.41 -4.12
CA GLU A 9 10.97 9.33 -3.07
C GLU A 9 11.32 8.38 -1.91
N LEU A 10 12.33 7.51 -2.08
CA LEU A 10 12.88 6.62 -1.04
C LEU A 10 14.31 7.00 -0.66
N GLU A 11 15.09 7.58 -1.56
CA GLU A 11 16.47 8.02 -1.31
C GLU A 11 16.53 8.98 -0.10
N LEU A 12 15.61 9.94 -0.02
CA LEU A 12 15.46 10.83 1.13
C LEU A 12 15.07 10.11 2.43
N LEU A 13 14.43 8.93 2.36
CA LEU A 13 14.10 8.14 3.54
C LEU A 13 15.28 7.31 4.03
N PHE A 14 16.15 6.87 3.10
CA PHE A 14 17.31 6.03 3.33
C PHE A 14 18.62 6.80 3.55
N SER A 15 18.59 8.14 3.60
CA SER A 15 19.78 8.95 3.91
C SER A 15 20.23 8.79 5.36
N GLU A 16 21.51 9.05 5.62
CA GLU A 16 22.10 8.99 6.96
C GLU A 16 21.46 10.03 7.88
N GLU A 17 21.18 11.25 7.40
CA GLU A 17 20.47 12.29 8.16
C GLU A 17 19.03 11.88 8.48
N ALA A 18 18.34 11.18 7.58
CA ALA A 18 17.01 10.64 7.85
C ALA A 18 17.05 9.51 8.89
N LYS A 19 18.10 8.68 8.89
CA LYS A 19 18.36 7.68 9.94
C LYS A 19 18.59 8.36 11.30
N TYR A 20 19.50 9.33 11.38
CA TYR A 20 19.77 10.06 12.62
C TYR A 20 18.56 10.84 13.13
N LYS A 21 17.73 11.43 12.24
CA LYS A 21 16.45 12.06 12.61
C LYS A 21 15.46 11.07 13.24
N ARG A 22 15.41 9.81 12.78
CA ARG A 22 14.57 8.76 13.41
C ARG A 22 15.12 8.29 14.76
N TRP A 23 16.45 8.14 14.88
CA TRP A 23 17.08 7.82 16.17
C TRP A 23 16.83 8.94 17.19
N ALA A 24 17.01 10.20 16.78
CA ALA A 24 16.74 11.38 17.61
C ALA A 24 15.25 11.49 18.01
N LEU A 25 14.33 11.17 17.10
CA LEU A 25 12.89 11.10 17.40
C LEU A 25 12.58 10.03 18.46
N LEU A 26 13.20 8.86 18.39
CA LEU A 26 12.98 7.80 19.38
C LEU A 26 13.56 8.17 20.75
N GLU A 27 14.79 8.68 20.83
CA GLU A 27 15.38 9.19 22.07
C GLU A 27 14.51 10.29 22.70
N LYS A 28 14.02 11.22 21.87
CA LYS A 28 13.07 12.27 22.28
C LYS A 28 11.79 11.69 22.88
N GLU A 29 11.12 10.78 22.18
CA GLU A 29 9.87 10.20 22.67
C GLU A 29 10.09 9.31 23.90
N VAL A 30 11.24 8.64 24.04
CA VAL A 30 11.61 7.89 25.27
C VAL A 30 11.69 8.85 26.45
N LEU A 31 12.41 9.99 26.32
CA LEU A 31 12.45 11.01 27.36
C LEU A 31 11.06 11.52 27.74
N TYR A 32 10.17 11.80 26.77
CA TYR A 32 8.79 12.18 27.07
C TYR A 32 8.00 11.06 27.75
N SER A 33 8.26 9.80 27.43
CA SER A 33 7.60 8.67 28.08
C SER A 33 8.04 8.49 29.52
N LEU A 34 9.34 8.66 29.81
CA LEU A 34 9.87 8.67 31.18
C LEU A 34 9.25 9.81 32.03
N LEU A 35 8.95 10.95 31.42
CA LEU A 35 8.21 12.06 32.07
C LEU A 35 6.75 11.69 32.34
N ASN A 36 6.01 11.17 31.35
CA ASN A 36 4.59 10.83 31.53
C ASN A 36 4.39 9.76 32.63
N ASN A 37 5.32 8.81 32.72
CA ASN A 37 5.30 7.73 33.70
C ASN A 37 5.93 8.13 35.05
N ASN A 38 6.30 9.42 35.25
CA ASN A 38 6.92 9.96 36.46
C ASN A 38 8.23 9.25 36.88
N ILE A 39 8.93 8.62 35.93
CA ILE A 39 10.26 8.03 36.14
C ILE A 39 11.31 9.14 36.14
N LEU A 40 11.08 10.17 35.31
CA LEU A 40 11.81 11.44 35.31
C LEU A 40 10.87 12.56 35.74
N SER A 41 11.41 13.57 36.43
CA SER A 41 10.71 14.83 36.72
C SER A 41 11.54 16.01 36.22
N LEU A 42 10.87 16.96 35.56
CA LEU A 42 11.43 18.23 35.11
C LEU A 42 10.50 19.37 35.52
N ASP A 43 11.06 20.57 35.69
CA ASP A 43 10.25 21.77 35.80
C ASP A 43 9.75 22.27 34.44
N GLU A 44 8.73 23.14 34.44
CA GLU A 44 8.10 23.66 33.22
C GLU A 44 9.08 24.46 32.33
N SER A 45 10.12 25.07 32.91
CA SER A 45 11.13 25.81 32.15
C SER A 45 12.10 24.86 31.44
N GLN A 46 12.47 23.75 32.08
CA GLN A 46 13.26 22.68 31.48
C GLN A 46 12.51 22.01 30.32
N VAL A 47 11.22 21.71 30.49
CA VAL A 47 10.37 21.15 29.41
C VAL A 47 10.30 22.10 28.22
N LYS A 48 10.02 23.39 28.43
CA LYS A 48 9.98 24.40 27.35
C LYS A 48 11.33 24.55 26.63
N LYS A 49 12.43 24.56 27.37
CA LYS A 49 13.78 24.64 26.80
C LYS A 49 14.14 23.38 25.99
N LEU A 50 13.72 22.21 26.46
CA LEU A 50 13.87 20.93 25.76
C LEU A 50 13.06 20.92 24.46
N GLU A 51 11.80 21.37 24.48
CA GLU A 51 10.97 21.50 23.27
C GLU A 51 11.61 22.43 22.23
N GLN A 52 12.15 23.58 22.65
CA GLN A 52 12.85 24.52 21.77
C GLN A 52 14.09 23.87 21.11
N LEU A 53 14.94 23.22 21.91
CA LEU A 53 16.15 22.56 21.39
C LEU A 53 15.83 21.43 20.42
N TRP A 54 14.84 20.57 20.71
CA TRP A 54 14.39 19.54 19.78
C TRP A 54 13.84 20.11 18.45
N GLY A 55 13.38 21.35 18.44
CA GLY A 55 12.96 22.06 17.23
C GLY A 55 14.13 22.58 16.37
N SER A 56 15.33 22.72 16.94
CA SER A 56 16.51 23.27 16.28
C SER A 56 17.69 22.29 16.14
N ILE A 57 17.56 21.05 16.62
CA ILE A 57 18.62 20.03 16.47
C ILE A 57 18.64 19.52 15.03
N GLU A 58 19.73 19.86 14.34
CA GLU A 58 20.17 19.19 13.12
C GLU A 58 21.39 18.31 13.46
N ILE A 59 21.47 17.12 12.87
CA ILE A 59 22.61 16.20 13.01
C ILE A 59 23.04 15.81 11.61
N THR A 60 24.32 16.04 11.29
CA THR A 60 24.89 15.80 9.97
C THR A 60 25.69 14.50 9.93
N GLU A 61 25.83 13.91 8.74
CA GLU A 61 26.66 12.71 8.52
C GLU A 61 28.12 12.94 8.93
N ALA A 62 28.67 14.12 8.61
CA ALA A 62 30.07 14.45 8.93
C ALA A 62 30.37 14.46 10.44
N GLU A 63 29.49 15.05 11.25
CA GLU A 63 29.66 15.09 12.72
C GLU A 63 29.68 13.68 13.32
N VAL A 64 28.77 12.80 12.88
CA VAL A 64 28.70 11.42 13.39
C VAL A 64 29.87 10.58 12.89
N GLN A 65 30.34 10.78 11.65
CA GLN A 65 31.51 10.08 11.11
C GLN A 65 32.84 10.49 11.78
N GLU A 66 32.99 11.75 12.18
CA GLU A 66 34.16 12.21 12.95
C GLU A 66 34.22 11.53 14.32
N GLU A 67 33.08 11.45 15.01
CA GLU A 67 32.96 10.78 16.30
C GLU A 67 33.09 9.24 16.16
N GLU A 68 32.55 8.62 15.10
CA GLU A 68 32.64 7.17 14.85
C GLU A 68 34.08 6.68 14.64
N GLN A 69 34.98 7.53 14.12
CA GLN A 69 36.40 7.21 14.03
C GLN A 69 37.03 6.92 15.41
N GLN A 70 36.53 7.58 16.45
CA GLN A 70 36.97 7.42 17.84
C GLN A 70 36.23 6.27 18.53
N THR A 71 34.89 6.26 18.48
CA THR A 71 34.06 5.30 19.21
C THR A 71 34.04 3.89 18.60
N LYS A 72 34.34 3.77 17.29
CA LYS A 72 34.19 2.53 16.49
C LYS A 72 32.76 1.97 16.50
N HIS A 73 31.76 2.80 16.82
CA HIS A 73 30.36 2.38 16.94
C HIS A 73 29.40 3.52 16.55
N ASP A 74 28.81 3.39 15.36
CA ASP A 74 27.85 4.34 14.76
C ASP A 74 26.79 4.91 15.71
N PHE A 75 26.09 4.07 16.47
CA PHE A 75 25.04 4.52 17.40
C PHE A 75 25.60 5.30 18.60
N VAL A 76 26.74 4.89 19.15
CA VAL A 76 27.39 5.63 20.25
C VAL A 76 27.92 6.96 19.74
N ALA A 77 28.47 7.00 18.53
CA ALA A 77 28.89 8.24 17.88
C ALA A 77 27.71 9.21 17.70
N PHE A 78 26.59 8.72 17.17
CA PHE A 78 25.35 9.49 17.08
C PHE A 78 24.87 10.00 18.45
N LEU A 79 24.91 9.14 19.48
CA LEU A 79 24.45 9.49 20.82
C LEU A 79 25.33 10.58 21.46
N ASN A 80 26.66 10.50 21.31
CA ASN A 80 27.58 11.53 21.78
C ASN A 80 27.35 12.87 21.06
N VAL A 81 27.15 12.86 19.74
CA VAL A 81 26.80 14.07 18.96
C VAL A 81 25.46 14.65 19.42
N LEU A 82 24.42 13.82 19.61
CA LEU A 82 23.13 14.25 20.14
C LEU A 82 23.24 14.81 21.56
N GLU A 83 24.02 14.16 22.45
CA GLU A 83 24.24 14.61 23.81
C GLU A 83 24.96 15.96 23.83
N SER A 84 25.99 16.15 23.00
CA SER A 84 26.72 17.42 22.91
C SER A 84 25.78 18.61 22.60
N LYS A 85 24.79 18.41 21.73
CA LYS A 85 23.79 19.42 21.34
C LYS A 85 22.73 19.66 22.41
N LEU A 86 22.47 18.65 23.27
CA LEU A 86 21.52 18.73 24.40
C LEU A 86 22.17 19.10 25.75
N SER A 87 23.50 19.08 25.85
CA SER A 87 24.31 19.34 27.06
C SER A 87 24.03 20.69 27.75
N ILE A 88 23.42 21.63 27.01
CA ILE A 88 22.93 22.94 27.49
C ILE A 88 21.76 22.78 28.49
N VAL A 89 21.23 21.57 28.67
CA VAL A 89 20.20 21.20 29.66
C VAL A 89 20.70 20.03 30.51
N SER A 90 20.46 20.08 31.83
CA SER A 90 20.82 19.05 32.83
C SER A 90 20.09 17.70 32.66
N ILE A 91 19.49 17.46 31.50
CA ILE A 91 18.74 16.29 31.10
C ILE A 91 19.54 15.36 30.16
N SER A 92 20.66 15.81 29.59
CA SER A 92 21.44 15.03 28.60
C SER A 92 21.78 13.62 29.12
N LYS A 93 22.13 13.52 30.41
CA LYS A 93 22.34 12.30 31.19
C LYS A 93 21.17 11.29 31.27
N TYR A 94 19.97 11.64 30.78
CA TYR A 94 18.81 10.75 30.70
C TYR A 94 18.50 10.31 29.26
N LEU A 95 19.26 10.77 28.26
CA LEU A 95 19.27 10.14 26.94
C LEU A 95 19.68 8.68 27.08
N HIS A 96 19.09 7.82 26.27
CA HIS A 96 19.31 6.38 26.28
C HIS A 96 19.07 5.67 27.63
N TYR A 97 18.32 6.29 28.55
CA TYR A 97 18.11 5.76 29.91
C TYR A 97 17.44 4.37 29.89
N GLY A 98 18.14 3.37 30.45
CA GLY A 98 17.66 1.99 30.55
C GLY A 98 17.65 1.20 29.24
N LEU A 99 18.10 1.80 28.13
CA LEU A 99 18.06 1.23 26.78
C LEU A 99 19.32 0.45 26.40
N THR A 100 19.22 -0.26 25.29
CA THR A 100 20.36 -0.72 24.48
C THR A 100 20.27 -0.15 23.06
N SER A 101 21.39 -0.06 22.32
CA SER A 101 21.42 0.45 20.94
C SER A 101 20.36 -0.20 20.03
N SER A 102 20.12 -1.50 20.20
CA SER A 102 19.10 -2.25 19.46
C SER A 102 17.65 -1.90 19.80
N ASP A 103 17.36 -1.23 20.92
CA ASP A 103 16.01 -0.68 21.19
C ASP A 103 15.68 0.43 20.18
N ILE A 104 16.63 1.35 19.97
CA ILE A 104 16.46 2.48 19.06
C ILE A 104 16.64 2.04 17.60
N ILE A 105 17.68 1.26 17.28
CA ILE A 105 17.99 0.86 15.89
C ILE A 105 16.84 0.04 15.27
N ASP A 106 16.34 -0.97 15.98
CA ASP A 106 15.26 -1.83 15.43
C ASP A 106 13.93 -1.06 15.36
N SER A 107 13.58 -0.28 16.39
CA SER A 107 12.35 0.54 16.38
C SER A 107 12.39 1.61 15.26
N ALA A 108 13.56 2.21 15.01
CA ALA A 108 13.77 3.16 13.91
C ALA A 108 13.67 2.48 12.53
N THR A 109 14.13 1.23 12.44
CA THR A 109 14.00 0.42 11.23
C THR A 109 12.54 0.09 10.97
N SER A 110 11.76 -0.27 11.99
CA SER A 110 10.31 -0.48 11.87
C SER A 110 9.55 0.81 11.50
N LEU A 111 9.96 1.98 11.98
CA LEU A 111 9.44 3.28 11.52
C LEU A 111 9.75 3.53 10.03
N LEU A 112 11.01 3.38 9.62
CA LEU A 112 11.45 3.51 8.23
C LEU A 112 10.65 2.58 7.31
N LEU A 113 10.53 1.30 7.68
CA LEU A 113 9.78 0.33 6.88
C LEU A 113 8.30 0.72 6.79
N LYS A 114 7.66 1.20 7.85
CA LYS A 114 6.28 1.72 7.81
C LYS A 114 6.11 2.89 6.82
N GLU A 115 7.03 3.86 6.82
CA GLU A 115 7.04 4.99 5.86
C GLU A 115 7.17 4.49 4.41
N VAL A 116 8.13 3.60 4.16
CA VAL A 116 8.41 3.00 2.85
C VAL A 116 7.23 2.14 2.37
N ASN A 117 6.63 1.36 3.26
CA ASN A 117 5.50 0.47 2.95
C ASN A 117 4.25 1.24 2.52
N ASN A 118 4.04 2.45 3.04
CA ASN A 118 2.94 3.32 2.58
C ASN A 118 3.12 3.72 1.11
N LYS A 119 4.36 4.03 0.69
CA LYS A 119 4.69 4.32 -0.72
C LYS A 119 4.54 3.08 -1.60
N LEU A 120 5.08 1.93 -1.17
CA LEU A 120 4.96 0.67 -1.90
C LEU A 120 3.51 0.24 -2.14
N VAL A 121 2.68 0.24 -1.10
CA VAL A 121 1.26 -0.12 -1.20
C VAL A 121 0.53 0.81 -2.18
N LYS A 122 0.80 2.12 -2.13
CA LYS A 122 0.25 3.09 -3.07
C LYS A 122 0.62 2.74 -4.53
N TRP A 123 1.89 2.56 -4.84
CA TRP A 123 2.32 2.24 -6.22
C TRP A 123 1.76 0.90 -6.72
N VAL A 124 1.66 -0.13 -5.87
CA VAL A 124 1.06 -1.41 -6.28
C VAL A 124 -0.44 -1.25 -6.56
N ARG A 125 -1.17 -0.46 -5.75
CA ARG A 125 -2.60 -0.13 -5.98
C ARG A 125 -2.80 0.72 -7.24
N GLU A 126 -1.87 1.63 -7.56
CA GLU A 126 -1.84 2.36 -8.83
C GLU A 126 -1.64 1.42 -10.03
N LEU A 127 -0.68 0.48 -9.94
CA LEU A 127 -0.49 -0.55 -10.96
C LEU A 127 -1.72 -1.46 -11.12
N GLN A 128 -2.37 -1.86 -10.04
CA GLN A 128 -3.64 -2.60 -10.10
C GLN A 128 -4.74 -1.81 -10.81
N THR A 129 -4.82 -0.49 -10.60
CA THR A 129 -5.77 0.38 -11.31
C THR A 129 -5.48 0.38 -12.82
N THR A 130 -4.21 0.48 -13.23
CA THR A 130 -3.80 0.34 -14.63
C THR A 130 -4.16 -1.04 -15.20
N LEU A 131 -3.89 -2.12 -14.47
CA LEU A 131 -4.22 -3.49 -14.87
C LEU A 131 -5.73 -3.68 -15.07
N GLN A 132 -6.55 -3.13 -14.17
CA GLN A 132 -8.01 -3.15 -14.30
C GLN A 132 -8.47 -2.37 -15.55
N GLY A 133 -7.91 -1.18 -15.79
CA GLY A 133 -8.19 -0.38 -16.99
C GLY A 133 -7.86 -1.12 -18.30
N PHE A 134 -6.68 -1.75 -18.36
CA PHE A 134 -6.29 -2.61 -19.48
C PHE A 134 -7.20 -3.83 -19.63
N SER A 135 -7.63 -4.42 -18.51
CA SER A 135 -8.51 -5.58 -18.50
C SER A 135 -9.89 -5.24 -19.06
N HIS A 136 -10.48 -4.12 -18.67
CA HIS A 136 -11.75 -3.63 -19.22
C HIS A 136 -11.62 -3.22 -20.68
N LYS A 137 -10.56 -2.48 -21.06
CA LYS A 137 -10.32 -2.03 -22.44
C LYS A 137 -10.30 -3.20 -23.44
N TYR A 138 -9.68 -4.31 -23.06
CA TYR A 138 -9.46 -5.47 -23.95
C TYR A 138 -10.29 -6.71 -23.57
N ILE A 139 -11.38 -6.56 -22.79
CA ILE A 139 -12.20 -7.71 -22.37
C ILE A 139 -12.80 -8.48 -23.56
N ASN A 140 -13.21 -7.77 -24.62
CA ASN A 140 -13.77 -8.34 -25.84
C ASN A 140 -12.72 -8.61 -26.93
N THR A 141 -11.44 -8.35 -26.67
CA THR A 141 -10.35 -8.57 -27.62
C THR A 141 -9.90 -10.03 -27.55
N VAL A 142 -10.20 -10.81 -28.58
CA VAL A 142 -9.84 -12.24 -28.61
C VAL A 142 -8.36 -12.43 -28.94
N GLN A 143 -7.69 -13.29 -28.16
CA GLN A 143 -6.32 -13.74 -28.35
C GLN A 143 -6.30 -15.27 -28.39
N ILE A 144 -5.35 -15.87 -29.10
CA ILE A 144 -5.14 -17.32 -28.99
C ILE A 144 -4.47 -17.67 -27.64
N GLY A 145 -5.15 -18.48 -26.82
CA GLY A 145 -4.58 -19.05 -25.61
C GLY A 145 -3.44 -20.02 -25.94
N ARG A 146 -2.44 -20.10 -25.05
CA ARG A 146 -1.22 -20.89 -25.29
C ARG A 146 -0.87 -21.75 -24.08
N THR A 147 -0.73 -23.06 -24.29
CA THR A 147 -0.26 -24.04 -23.30
C THR A 147 1.00 -24.73 -23.85
N HIS A 148 2.06 -24.86 -23.03
CA HIS A 148 3.38 -25.34 -23.49
C HIS A 148 3.92 -24.62 -24.74
N GLY A 149 3.57 -23.34 -24.93
CA GLY A 149 3.91 -22.56 -26.14
C GLY A 149 3.16 -22.97 -27.41
N ARG A 150 2.13 -23.83 -27.32
CA ARG A 150 1.27 -24.26 -28.44
C ARG A 150 -0.11 -23.61 -28.34
N HIS A 151 -0.74 -23.38 -29.48
CA HIS A 151 -2.10 -22.82 -29.55
C HIS A 151 -3.09 -23.82 -28.93
N ALA A 152 -3.92 -23.32 -28.00
CA ALA A 152 -4.97 -24.05 -27.30
C ALA A 152 -6.33 -23.48 -27.74
N GLU A 153 -7.18 -23.06 -26.80
CA GLU A 153 -8.44 -22.38 -27.10
C GLU A 153 -8.27 -20.85 -27.05
N PRO A 154 -9.09 -20.07 -27.78
CA PRO A 154 -9.15 -18.61 -27.65
C PRO A 154 -9.48 -18.15 -26.22
N ILE A 155 -8.94 -16.98 -25.86
CA ILE A 155 -9.15 -16.30 -24.57
C ILE A 155 -9.38 -14.80 -24.81
N SER A 156 -9.88 -14.10 -23.80
CA SER A 156 -9.81 -12.63 -23.75
C SER A 156 -8.38 -12.17 -23.46
N PHE A 157 -7.88 -11.22 -24.25
CA PHE A 157 -6.60 -10.55 -24.00
C PHE A 157 -6.63 -9.79 -22.67
N GLY A 158 -7.74 -9.08 -22.40
CA GLY A 158 -7.97 -8.35 -21.14
C GLY A 158 -7.91 -9.23 -19.90
N HIS A 159 -8.21 -10.53 -20.02
CA HIS A 159 -8.17 -11.46 -18.90
C HIS A 159 -6.76 -11.69 -18.32
N LYS A 160 -5.70 -11.51 -19.12
CA LYS A 160 -4.31 -11.62 -18.63
C LYS A 160 -4.00 -10.57 -17.55
N PHE A 161 -4.55 -9.38 -17.68
CA PHE A 161 -4.38 -8.32 -16.68
C PHE A 161 -5.29 -8.53 -15.46
N ALA A 162 -6.47 -9.14 -15.63
CA ALA A 162 -7.33 -9.55 -14.52
C ALA A 162 -6.66 -10.61 -13.62
N ILE A 163 -5.99 -11.60 -14.22
CA ILE A 163 -5.22 -12.61 -13.46
C ILE A 163 -4.11 -11.94 -12.64
N CYS A 164 -3.31 -11.07 -13.25
CA CYS A 164 -2.25 -10.34 -12.54
C CYS A 164 -2.82 -9.42 -11.44
N TYR A 165 -3.96 -8.77 -11.67
CA TYR A 165 -4.69 -8.00 -10.64
C TYR A 165 -5.03 -8.88 -9.42
N GLN A 166 -5.58 -10.08 -9.65
CA GLN A 166 -6.02 -11.00 -8.59
C GLN A 166 -4.85 -11.60 -7.79
N GLU A 167 -3.75 -11.93 -8.47
CA GLU A 167 -2.51 -12.36 -7.82
C GLU A 167 -1.95 -11.22 -6.95
N LEU A 168 -2.02 -9.96 -7.41
CA LEU A 168 -1.60 -8.79 -6.63
C LEU A 168 -2.50 -8.49 -5.43
N GLU A 169 -3.82 -8.70 -5.47
CA GLU A 169 -4.68 -8.58 -4.27
C GLU A 169 -4.25 -9.57 -3.19
N SER A 170 -4.01 -10.83 -3.57
CA SER A 170 -3.55 -11.89 -2.68
C SER A 170 -2.16 -11.58 -2.09
N ALA A 171 -1.24 -11.06 -2.91
CA ALA A 171 0.09 -10.70 -2.45
C ALA A 171 0.10 -9.44 -1.58
N LEU A 172 -0.81 -8.48 -1.81
CA LEU A 172 -1.02 -7.34 -0.92
C LEU A 172 -1.56 -7.77 0.44
N GLU A 173 -2.48 -8.75 0.52
CA GLU A 173 -2.93 -9.34 1.78
C GLU A 173 -1.75 -9.86 2.62
N GLN A 174 -0.83 -10.59 1.98
CA GLN A 174 0.40 -11.08 2.63
C GLN A 174 1.36 -9.95 3.02
N LEU A 175 1.46 -8.88 2.21
CA LEU A 175 2.21 -7.69 2.60
C LEU A 175 1.58 -7.03 3.83
N TYR A 176 0.27 -6.84 3.92
CA TYR A 176 -0.38 -6.26 5.11
C TYR A 176 -0.17 -7.11 6.38
N LEU A 177 -0.19 -8.44 6.27
CA LEU A 177 0.19 -9.33 7.37
C LEU A 177 1.66 -9.16 7.77
N SER A 178 2.57 -9.11 6.80
CA SER A 178 4.00 -8.89 7.05
C SER A 178 4.29 -7.50 7.63
N ARG A 179 3.53 -6.47 7.21
CA ARG A 179 3.53 -5.12 7.78
C ARG A 179 3.15 -5.14 9.25
N ARG A 180 2.00 -5.74 9.60
CA ARG A 180 1.58 -5.97 11.00
C ARG A 180 2.65 -6.72 11.81
N TYR A 181 3.43 -7.58 11.17
CA TYR A 181 4.48 -8.36 11.82
C TYR A 181 5.83 -7.62 11.97
N ILE A 182 6.15 -6.64 11.12
CA ILE A 182 7.43 -5.88 11.17
C ILE A 182 7.30 -4.46 11.75
N GLU A 183 6.12 -3.83 11.67
CA GLU A 183 5.85 -2.45 12.12
C GLU A 183 5.58 -2.41 13.64
N VAL A 184 6.55 -2.93 14.42
CA VAL A 184 6.54 -3.00 15.89
C VAL A 184 7.56 -2.06 16.52
N ILE A 185 7.33 -1.65 17.76
CA ILE A 185 8.32 -0.99 18.62
C ILE A 185 8.93 -1.99 19.59
N THR A 186 10.20 -1.82 19.94
CA THR A 186 10.95 -2.75 20.78
C THR A 186 11.81 -2.01 21.80
N ILE A 187 11.37 -1.96 23.04
CA ILE A 187 12.00 -1.17 24.12
C ILE A 187 12.10 -2.08 25.35
N LYS A 188 13.22 -2.78 25.49
CA LYS A 188 13.36 -3.93 26.40
C LYS A 188 14.71 -4.03 27.12
N GLY A 189 15.66 -3.15 26.80
CA GLY A 189 17.01 -3.15 27.36
C GLY A 189 17.88 -4.32 26.88
N ALA A 190 19.02 -4.51 27.54
CA ALA A 190 20.15 -5.29 27.03
C ALA A 190 19.89 -6.78 26.73
N THR A 191 18.88 -7.43 27.31
CA THR A 191 18.63 -8.87 27.09
C THR A 191 17.17 -9.21 26.79
N GLY A 192 16.29 -8.21 26.66
CA GLY A 192 14.85 -8.45 26.58
C GLY A 192 14.13 -8.67 27.91
N SER A 193 14.83 -8.49 29.02
CA SER A 193 14.34 -8.74 30.38
C SER A 193 13.61 -7.55 31.02
N PHE A 194 13.57 -6.37 30.40
CA PHE A 194 13.01 -5.13 30.98
C PHE A 194 13.65 -4.72 32.33
N ALA A 195 14.83 -5.25 32.66
CA ALA A 195 15.44 -5.09 33.99
C ALA A 195 15.76 -3.63 34.40
N HIS A 196 15.84 -2.72 33.44
CA HIS A 196 16.23 -1.31 33.63
C HIS A 196 15.26 -0.29 33.00
N ILE A 197 14.17 -0.75 32.37
CA ILE A 197 13.16 0.11 31.77
C ILE A 197 11.78 -0.56 31.85
N SER A 198 10.75 0.19 32.27
CA SER A 198 9.45 -0.42 32.53
C SER A 198 8.69 -0.72 31.23
N PRO A 199 7.91 -1.82 31.16
CA PRO A 199 7.16 -2.21 29.96
C PRO A 199 6.18 -1.13 29.45
N GLU A 200 5.65 -0.30 30.34
CA GLU A 200 4.72 0.81 30.04
C GLU A 200 5.34 1.86 29.09
N ILE A 201 6.68 2.02 29.13
CA ILE A 201 7.40 2.90 28.20
C ILE A 201 7.26 2.39 26.76
N GLN A 202 7.32 1.07 26.55
CA GLN A 202 7.12 0.48 25.22
C GLN A 202 5.69 0.73 24.71
N GLU A 203 4.69 0.67 25.59
CA GLU A 203 3.28 0.90 25.22
C GLU A 203 3.01 2.36 24.87
N ASP A 204 3.46 3.33 25.69
CA ASP A 204 3.33 4.76 25.38
C ASP A 204 4.04 5.11 24.06
N LEU A 205 5.23 4.57 23.83
CA LEU A 205 5.96 4.77 22.57
C LEU A 205 5.25 4.14 21.35
N ALA A 206 4.69 2.93 21.49
CA ALA A 206 3.84 2.32 20.47
C ALA A 206 2.69 3.27 20.09
N ASN A 207 2.04 3.85 21.10
CA ASN A 207 0.89 4.73 20.95
C ASN A 207 1.25 6.07 20.32
N ARG A 208 2.42 6.63 20.64
CA ARG A 208 2.97 7.88 20.10
C ARG A 208 3.39 7.75 18.64
N LEU A 209 4.03 6.64 18.29
CA LEU A 209 4.60 6.39 16.97
C LEU A 209 3.66 5.61 16.03
N GLY A 210 2.55 5.08 16.57
CA GLY A 210 1.58 4.26 15.85
C GLY A 210 2.17 2.93 15.39
N LEU A 211 3.03 2.33 16.19
CA LEU A 211 3.58 0.98 15.99
C LEU A 211 2.84 0.00 16.89
N LEU A 212 3.01 -1.30 16.65
CA LEU A 212 2.49 -2.35 17.54
C LEU A 212 3.53 -2.76 18.59
N THR A 213 3.12 -3.32 19.72
CA THR A 213 4.05 -3.84 20.73
C THR A 213 4.46 -5.28 20.45
N ILE A 214 5.63 -5.67 20.96
CA ILE A 214 6.11 -7.05 21.01
C ILE A 214 6.65 -7.34 22.41
N TRP A 215 6.29 -8.51 22.95
CA TRP A 215 6.64 -8.89 24.33
C TRP A 215 7.73 -9.96 24.42
N GLY A 216 7.79 -10.87 23.44
CA GLY A 216 8.86 -11.86 23.32
C GLY A 216 9.98 -11.34 22.43
N THR A 217 11.00 -10.74 23.03
CA THR A 217 12.22 -10.24 22.38
C THR A 217 13.45 -10.60 23.20
N THR A 218 14.59 -10.64 22.54
CA THR A 218 15.92 -10.65 23.17
C THR A 218 16.53 -9.24 23.03
N GLN A 219 17.86 -9.10 22.86
CA GLN A 219 18.46 -7.78 22.62
C GLN A 219 18.01 -7.16 21.28
N ALA A 220 17.73 -7.98 20.26
CA ALA A 220 17.20 -7.56 18.96
C ALA A 220 15.76 -8.04 18.69
N LEU A 221 15.12 -7.44 17.68
CA LEU A 221 13.90 -8.01 17.09
C LEU A 221 14.20 -9.37 16.43
N PRO A 222 13.34 -10.38 16.63
CA PRO A 222 13.40 -11.64 15.88
C PRO A 222 13.41 -11.41 14.36
N ARG A 223 14.49 -11.84 13.68
CA ARG A 223 14.70 -11.56 12.25
C ARG A 223 13.81 -12.36 11.31
N ASN A 224 13.05 -13.34 11.80
CA ASN A 224 11.96 -13.96 11.05
C ASN A 224 10.88 -12.95 10.60
N ARG A 225 10.74 -11.82 11.31
CA ARG A 225 9.91 -10.66 10.88
C ARG A 225 10.44 -10.02 9.60
N HIS A 226 11.76 -9.85 9.52
CA HIS A 226 12.45 -9.21 8.39
C HIS A 226 12.47 -10.16 7.17
N SER A 227 12.67 -11.46 7.41
CA SER A 227 12.51 -12.52 6.42
C SER A 227 11.09 -12.55 5.83
N SER A 228 10.04 -12.58 6.66
CA SER A 228 8.65 -12.55 6.20
C SER A 228 8.34 -11.29 5.38
N TYR A 229 8.86 -10.15 5.81
CA TYR A 229 8.72 -8.89 5.09
C TYR A 229 9.35 -8.95 3.69
N LEU A 230 10.63 -9.30 3.56
CA LEU A 230 11.31 -9.38 2.26
C LEU A 230 10.73 -10.48 1.36
N PHE A 231 10.22 -11.57 1.93
CA PHE A 231 9.46 -12.58 1.20
C PHE A 231 8.18 -12.00 0.58
N SER A 232 7.40 -11.20 1.33
CA SER A 232 6.18 -10.58 0.80
C SER A 232 6.48 -9.64 -0.39
N LEU A 233 7.56 -8.85 -0.32
CA LEU A 233 8.01 -8.02 -1.44
C LEU A 233 8.41 -8.87 -2.66
N SER A 234 9.15 -9.95 -2.41
CA SER A 234 9.61 -10.92 -3.41
C SER A 234 8.43 -11.58 -4.15
N GLN A 235 7.32 -11.90 -3.48
CA GLN A 235 6.12 -12.43 -4.14
C GLN A 235 5.50 -11.42 -5.11
N ILE A 236 5.30 -10.17 -4.70
CA ILE A 236 4.78 -9.10 -5.59
C ILE A 236 5.71 -8.93 -6.80
N GLY A 237 7.03 -8.91 -6.58
CA GLY A 237 8.03 -8.82 -7.66
C GLY A 237 8.03 -10.01 -8.62
N LYS A 238 7.68 -11.22 -8.16
CA LYS A 238 7.56 -12.43 -8.99
C LYS A 238 6.29 -12.41 -9.84
N ILE A 239 5.15 -11.97 -9.28
CA ILE A 239 3.87 -11.82 -9.98
C ILE A 239 4.00 -10.83 -11.15
N ILE A 240 4.58 -9.65 -10.90
CA ILE A 240 4.80 -8.64 -11.95
C ILE A 240 5.77 -9.16 -13.01
N ASN A 241 6.78 -9.94 -12.62
CA ASN A 241 7.68 -10.60 -13.57
C ASN A 241 6.99 -11.70 -14.41
N SER A 242 6.01 -12.43 -13.87
CA SER A 242 5.19 -13.38 -14.63
C SER A 242 4.46 -12.69 -15.79
N LEU A 243 3.85 -11.53 -15.52
CA LEU A 243 3.26 -10.68 -16.56
C LEU A 243 4.33 -10.15 -17.54
N ALA A 244 5.49 -9.71 -17.04
CA ALA A 244 6.58 -9.23 -17.89
C ALA A 244 7.10 -10.30 -18.87
N VAL A 245 7.28 -11.54 -18.44
CA VAL A 245 7.69 -12.67 -19.29
C VAL A 245 6.62 -13.01 -20.33
N ASN A 246 5.34 -12.95 -19.94
CA ASN A 246 4.22 -13.09 -20.89
C ASN A 246 4.28 -11.99 -21.96
N LEU A 247 4.33 -10.71 -21.57
CA LEU A 247 4.36 -9.58 -22.50
C LEU A 247 5.59 -9.64 -23.44
N ARG A 248 6.79 -9.98 -22.94
CA ARG A 248 7.99 -10.23 -23.78
C ARG A 248 7.79 -11.32 -24.83
N THR A 249 6.98 -12.33 -24.51
CA THR A 249 6.64 -13.40 -25.46
C THR A 249 5.71 -12.86 -26.55
N LEU A 250 4.76 -12.00 -26.20
CA LEU A 250 3.81 -11.40 -27.15
C LEU A 250 4.45 -10.37 -28.09
N SER A 251 5.55 -9.73 -27.67
CA SER A 251 6.30 -8.75 -28.47
C SER A 251 7.34 -9.35 -29.42
N ARG A 252 7.52 -10.68 -29.43
CA ARG A 252 8.42 -11.36 -30.38
C ARG A 252 7.93 -11.17 -31.81
N GLU A 253 8.83 -11.05 -32.76
CA GLU A 253 8.51 -10.83 -34.18
C GLU A 253 7.58 -11.92 -34.75
N GLU A 254 7.72 -13.19 -34.34
CA GLU A 254 6.88 -14.29 -34.83
C GLU A 254 5.48 -14.35 -34.17
N ILE A 255 5.22 -13.51 -33.17
CA ILE A 255 3.93 -13.42 -32.47
C ILE A 255 3.30 -12.04 -32.70
N SER A 256 4.04 -10.96 -32.48
CA SER A 256 3.71 -9.55 -32.80
C SER A 256 2.33 -9.06 -32.34
N GLU A 257 1.79 -9.64 -31.26
CA GLU A 257 0.46 -9.31 -30.71
C GLU A 257 0.47 -7.99 -29.93
N ILE A 258 1.65 -7.56 -29.47
CA ILE A 258 1.86 -6.26 -28.85
C ILE A 258 3.06 -5.54 -29.45
N SER A 259 3.05 -4.22 -29.38
CA SER A 259 4.18 -3.35 -29.71
C SER A 259 4.30 -2.21 -28.69
N LEU A 260 5.43 -1.50 -28.71
CA LEU A 260 5.61 -0.26 -27.98
C LEU A 260 5.45 0.92 -28.93
N GLU A 261 4.76 1.96 -28.49
CA GLU A 261 4.79 3.24 -29.19
C GLU A 261 6.22 3.81 -29.17
N SER A 262 6.82 3.96 -30.35
CA SER A 262 8.16 4.53 -30.46
C SER A 262 8.10 6.04 -30.25
N THR A 263 8.75 6.56 -29.22
CA THR A 263 9.01 8.01 -29.15
C THR A 263 9.98 8.40 -30.26
N LYS A 264 9.82 9.61 -30.82
CA LYS A 264 10.63 10.08 -31.98
C LYS A 264 12.15 10.08 -31.75
N SER A 265 12.60 9.97 -30.49
CA SER A 265 14.00 9.96 -30.05
C SER A 265 14.52 8.57 -29.65
N GLN A 266 13.70 7.51 -29.71
CA GLN A 266 14.10 6.18 -29.23
C GLN A 266 14.97 5.42 -30.23
N VAL A 267 16.28 5.41 -30.00
CA VAL A 267 17.23 4.53 -30.69
C VAL A 267 17.05 3.09 -30.18
N GLY A 268 16.31 2.26 -30.92
CA GLY A 268 16.01 0.87 -30.51
C GLY A 268 17.21 -0.07 -30.49
N SER A 269 18.18 0.15 -31.39
CA SER A 269 19.47 -0.52 -31.45
C SER A 269 20.50 0.38 -32.16
N SER A 270 21.76 0.32 -31.76
CA SER A 270 22.86 1.07 -32.38
C SER A 270 23.19 0.66 -33.82
N ALA A 271 22.77 -0.55 -34.25
CA ALA A 271 23.06 -1.08 -35.58
C ALA A 271 21.82 -1.34 -36.46
N MET A 272 20.63 -1.44 -35.87
CA MET A 272 19.39 -1.83 -36.58
C MET A 272 18.22 -0.90 -36.22
N PRO A 273 17.93 0.12 -37.05
CA PRO A 273 16.90 1.12 -36.76
C PRO A 273 15.48 0.56 -36.54
N HIS A 274 15.16 -0.60 -37.11
CA HIS A 274 13.86 -1.25 -36.97
C HIS A 274 13.70 -2.05 -35.67
N LYS A 275 14.77 -2.29 -34.90
CA LYS A 275 14.76 -3.25 -33.78
C LYS A 275 14.36 -2.57 -32.47
N VAL A 276 13.08 -2.64 -32.11
CA VAL A 276 12.55 -2.13 -30.83
C VAL A 276 12.44 -3.27 -29.82
N ASN A 277 13.30 -3.25 -28.79
CA ASN A 277 13.36 -4.31 -27.77
C ASN A 277 12.54 -3.94 -26.52
N PRO A 278 11.84 -4.88 -25.86
CA PRO A 278 11.07 -4.64 -24.63
C PRO A 278 11.97 -4.58 -23.37
N VAL A 279 13.05 -3.79 -23.41
CA VAL A 279 14.13 -3.77 -22.40
C VAL A 279 13.62 -3.52 -20.97
N SER A 280 12.55 -2.73 -20.80
CA SER A 280 11.94 -2.50 -19.48
C SER A 280 11.46 -3.81 -18.83
N LEU A 281 10.84 -4.71 -19.60
CA LEU A 281 10.37 -6.01 -19.12
C LEU A 281 11.53 -6.96 -18.80
N GLU A 282 12.63 -6.89 -19.56
CA GLU A 282 13.83 -7.66 -19.27
C GLU A 282 14.51 -7.16 -17.99
N ASN A 283 14.49 -5.85 -17.77
CA ASN A 283 14.98 -5.23 -16.54
C ASN A 283 14.13 -5.65 -15.34
N ILE A 284 12.79 -5.66 -15.46
CA ILE A 284 11.88 -6.21 -14.44
C ILE A 284 12.26 -7.66 -14.08
N SER A 285 12.51 -8.52 -15.08
CA SER A 285 12.98 -9.90 -14.83
C SER A 285 14.33 -9.96 -14.09
N GLY A 286 15.24 -9.02 -14.34
CA GLY A 286 16.51 -8.91 -13.61
C GLY A 286 16.32 -8.49 -12.14
N LEU A 287 15.56 -7.41 -11.92
CA LEU A 287 15.31 -6.87 -10.57
C LEU A 287 14.51 -7.86 -9.71
N SER A 288 13.55 -8.58 -10.30
CA SER A 288 12.75 -9.62 -9.62
C SER A 288 13.61 -10.78 -9.08
N ARG A 289 14.66 -11.16 -9.81
CA ARG A 289 15.63 -12.18 -9.37
C ARG A 289 16.49 -11.68 -8.20
N TRP A 290 16.95 -10.42 -8.25
CA TRP A 290 17.72 -9.81 -7.16
C TRP A 290 16.87 -9.64 -5.89
N LEU A 291 15.62 -9.18 -6.03
CA LEU A 291 14.68 -9.13 -4.90
C LEU A 291 14.42 -10.53 -4.30
N THR A 292 14.39 -11.57 -5.14
CA THR A 292 14.31 -12.96 -4.68
C THR A 292 15.54 -13.37 -3.86
N SER A 293 16.76 -13.04 -4.30
CA SER A 293 17.96 -13.39 -3.52
C SER A 293 18.06 -12.63 -2.19
N LEU A 294 17.51 -11.42 -2.08
CA LEU A 294 17.43 -10.70 -0.81
C LEU A 294 16.46 -11.36 0.18
N SER A 295 15.35 -11.95 -0.30
CA SER A 295 14.45 -12.77 0.54
C SER A 295 15.18 -13.99 1.11
N ASN A 296 15.90 -14.73 0.27
CA ASN A 296 16.65 -15.92 0.71
C ASN A 296 17.78 -15.56 1.69
N LEU A 297 18.41 -14.38 1.52
CA LEU A 297 19.42 -13.87 2.44
C LEU A 297 18.82 -13.56 3.82
N ALA A 298 17.63 -12.96 3.86
CA ALA A 298 16.94 -12.63 5.10
C ALA A 298 16.45 -13.86 5.89
N GLU A 299 16.21 -14.99 5.21
CA GLU A 299 15.96 -16.28 5.88
C GLU A 299 17.18 -16.76 6.68
N GLN A 300 18.41 -16.47 6.21
CA GLN A 300 19.64 -16.83 6.93
C GLN A 300 19.90 -15.93 8.17
N ASN A 301 19.30 -14.74 8.25
CA ASN A 301 19.42 -13.86 9.42
C ASN A 301 18.63 -14.37 10.65
N ILE A 302 17.83 -15.43 10.51
CA ILE A 302 16.98 -15.95 11.60
C ILE A 302 17.82 -16.64 12.68
N GLU A 303 18.93 -17.29 12.30
CA GLU A 303 19.75 -18.15 13.16
C GLU A 303 20.78 -17.36 13.99
N LEU A 304 20.30 -16.35 14.73
CA LEU A 304 21.15 -15.56 15.65
C LEU A 304 21.54 -16.36 16.90
N TRP A 305 22.72 -16.07 17.44
CA TRP A 305 23.22 -16.69 18.67
C TRP A 305 22.67 -16.00 19.93
N ASP A 306 22.21 -16.83 20.87
CA ASP A 306 21.72 -16.45 22.21
C ASP A 306 20.79 -15.22 22.17
N GLU A 307 21.02 -14.20 23.00
CA GLU A 307 20.18 -13.00 23.00
C GLU A 307 20.41 -12.09 21.79
N ARG A 308 21.56 -12.16 21.09
CA ARG A 308 21.85 -11.50 19.79
C ARG A 308 23.35 -11.63 19.43
N ASP A 309 23.63 -12.00 18.18
CA ASP A 309 24.83 -11.56 17.45
C ASP A 309 24.50 -10.48 16.39
N ILE A 310 25.53 -9.82 15.84
CA ILE A 310 25.36 -8.66 14.92
C ILE A 310 25.46 -9.01 13.43
N SER A 311 25.58 -10.29 13.05
CA SER A 311 25.82 -10.73 11.66
C SER A 311 24.79 -10.15 10.67
N HIS A 312 23.51 -10.20 11.04
CA HIS A 312 22.38 -9.65 10.28
C HIS A 312 22.57 -8.19 9.86
N SER A 313 23.16 -7.34 10.73
CA SER A 313 23.24 -5.89 10.51
C SER A 313 24.02 -5.54 9.25
N SER A 314 25.08 -6.30 8.98
CA SER A 314 25.96 -6.09 7.82
C SER A 314 25.19 -6.20 6.49
N ASN A 315 24.25 -7.14 6.40
CA ASN A 315 23.47 -7.37 5.19
C ASN A 315 22.15 -6.60 5.18
N GLU A 316 21.54 -6.32 6.34
CA GLU A 316 20.32 -5.51 6.47
C GLU A 316 20.54 -4.05 6.03
N ARG A 317 21.75 -3.51 6.22
CA ARG A 317 22.20 -2.23 5.61
C ARG A 317 22.03 -2.18 4.09
N SER A 318 22.00 -3.32 3.39
CA SER A 318 21.69 -3.39 1.96
C SER A 318 20.27 -3.93 1.71
N SER A 319 19.87 -5.04 2.33
CA SER A 319 18.65 -5.76 1.98
C SER A 319 17.36 -4.99 2.31
N LEU A 320 17.33 -4.24 3.41
CA LEU A 320 16.17 -3.42 3.82
C LEU A 320 16.05 -2.09 3.04
N ILE A 321 17.12 -1.68 2.34
CA ILE A 321 17.13 -0.51 1.44
C ILE A 321 16.83 -0.96 0.00
N ASP A 322 17.61 -1.92 -0.50
CA ASP A 322 17.52 -2.42 -1.86
C ASP A 322 16.21 -3.18 -2.09
N GLY A 323 15.74 -4.00 -1.14
CA GLY A 323 14.51 -4.80 -1.27
C GLY A 323 13.27 -3.97 -1.64
N PRO A 324 12.89 -2.97 -0.81
CA PRO A 324 11.82 -2.03 -1.13
C PRO A 324 12.05 -1.24 -2.42
N THR A 325 13.28 -0.76 -2.64
CA THR A 325 13.61 0.04 -3.83
C THR A 325 13.50 -0.76 -5.13
N LEU A 326 13.91 -2.02 -5.12
CA LEU A 326 13.76 -2.96 -6.23
C LEU A 326 12.29 -3.22 -6.54
N LEU A 327 11.45 -3.42 -5.52
CA LEU A 327 10.01 -3.57 -5.73
C LEU A 327 9.40 -2.30 -6.33
N GLY A 328 9.70 -1.12 -5.78
CA GLY A 328 9.24 0.16 -6.33
C GLY A 328 9.63 0.33 -7.81
N ASN A 329 10.88 -0.01 -8.16
CA ASN A 329 11.33 -0.01 -9.57
C ASN A 329 10.52 -0.98 -10.44
N ILE A 330 10.29 -2.21 -9.98
CA ILE A 330 9.52 -3.22 -10.72
C ILE A 330 8.11 -2.72 -11.01
N VAL A 331 7.44 -2.16 -10.00
CA VAL A 331 6.06 -1.64 -10.09
C VAL A 331 6.00 -0.44 -11.04
N LEU A 332 6.85 0.58 -10.84
CA LEU A 332 6.86 1.80 -11.65
C LEU A 332 7.23 1.51 -13.11
N LYS A 333 8.20 0.61 -13.36
CA LYS A 333 8.59 0.19 -14.73
C LYS A 333 7.50 -0.61 -15.45
N MET A 334 6.72 -1.41 -14.73
CA MET A 334 5.56 -2.09 -15.33
C MET A 334 4.49 -1.06 -15.70
N ASN A 335 4.22 -0.10 -14.81
CA ASN A 335 3.21 0.93 -15.07
C ASN A 335 3.60 1.82 -16.28
N ASP A 336 4.87 2.22 -16.37
CA ASP A 336 5.44 2.96 -17.52
C ASP A 336 5.50 2.14 -18.82
N PHE A 337 5.67 0.81 -18.73
CA PHE A 337 5.55 -0.06 -19.90
C PHE A 337 4.10 -0.15 -20.38
N LEU A 338 3.14 -0.34 -19.48
CA LEU A 338 1.72 -0.45 -19.80
C LEU A 338 1.19 0.86 -20.41
N SER A 339 1.62 2.03 -19.94
CA SER A 339 1.18 3.31 -20.54
C SER A 339 1.58 3.49 -22.01
N LYS A 340 2.58 2.72 -22.51
CA LYS A 340 3.11 2.75 -23.89
C LYS A 340 2.72 1.50 -24.70
N LEU A 341 1.89 0.62 -24.12
CA LEU A 341 1.54 -0.67 -24.69
C LEU A 341 0.46 -0.55 -25.77
N SER A 342 0.85 -0.81 -27.02
CA SER A 342 -0.07 -0.92 -28.14
C SER A 342 -0.37 -2.40 -28.45
N VAL A 343 -1.61 -2.69 -28.81
CA VAL A 343 -2.11 -4.06 -29.08
C VAL A 343 -2.42 -4.17 -30.58
N ASN A 344 -1.86 -5.19 -31.23
CA ASN A 344 -2.04 -5.40 -32.66
C ASN A 344 -3.21 -6.36 -32.94
N GLU A 345 -4.43 -5.81 -33.03
CA GLU A 345 -5.65 -6.57 -33.30
C GLU A 345 -5.63 -7.34 -34.62
N LEU A 346 -4.91 -6.83 -35.63
CA LEU A 346 -4.75 -7.50 -36.91
C LEU A 346 -3.88 -8.76 -36.77
N GLN A 347 -2.78 -8.68 -36.01
CA GLN A 347 -1.94 -9.84 -35.72
C GLN A 347 -2.63 -10.85 -34.81
N LEU A 348 -3.41 -10.40 -33.82
CA LEU A 348 -4.23 -11.29 -32.98
C LEU A 348 -5.17 -12.17 -33.84
N LYS A 349 -5.84 -11.57 -34.84
CA LYS A 349 -6.69 -12.28 -35.81
C LYS A 349 -5.88 -13.25 -36.68
N GLN A 350 -4.70 -12.85 -37.16
CA GLN A 350 -3.83 -13.74 -37.95
C GLN A 350 -3.33 -14.94 -37.13
N ASN A 351 -2.97 -14.75 -35.86
CA ASN A 351 -2.47 -15.81 -34.99
C ASN A 351 -3.57 -16.82 -34.61
N LEU A 352 -4.83 -16.38 -34.48
CA LEU A 352 -5.99 -17.26 -34.35
C LEU A 352 -6.17 -18.13 -35.61
N ALA A 353 -6.04 -17.54 -36.80
CA ALA A 353 -6.18 -18.24 -38.08
C ALA A 353 -5.04 -19.22 -38.40
N LEU A 354 -3.85 -19.06 -37.80
CA LEU A 354 -2.62 -19.82 -38.08
C LEU A 354 -2.80 -21.35 -38.12
N THR A 355 -3.71 -21.89 -37.32
CA THR A 355 -3.96 -23.34 -37.24
C THR A 355 -5.17 -23.81 -38.08
N LYS A 356 -5.64 -22.99 -39.02
CA LYS A 356 -6.72 -23.36 -39.97
C LYS A 356 -8.01 -23.84 -39.29
N GLY A 357 -8.37 -23.24 -38.15
CA GLY A 357 -9.55 -23.57 -37.34
C GLY A 357 -9.41 -24.77 -36.39
N LEU A 358 -8.23 -25.41 -36.30
CA LEU A 358 -8.00 -26.54 -35.38
C LEU A 358 -8.15 -26.17 -33.90
N ILE A 359 -8.08 -24.89 -33.54
CA ILE A 359 -8.41 -24.35 -32.21
C ILE A 359 -9.85 -24.65 -31.75
N HIS A 360 -10.76 -24.96 -32.69
CA HIS A 360 -12.14 -25.35 -32.40
C HIS A 360 -12.33 -26.88 -32.29
N SER A 361 -11.28 -27.66 -32.48
CA SER A 361 -11.35 -29.14 -32.56
C SER A 361 -12.01 -29.80 -31.35
N GLN A 362 -11.83 -29.25 -30.13
CA GLN A 362 -12.47 -29.76 -28.92
C GLN A 362 -14.00 -29.51 -28.93
N ILE A 363 -14.46 -28.34 -29.37
CA ILE A 363 -15.90 -28.05 -29.50
C ILE A 363 -16.54 -28.95 -30.56
N VAL A 364 -15.88 -29.15 -31.70
CA VAL A 364 -16.35 -30.07 -32.75
C VAL A 364 -16.37 -31.52 -32.24
N SER A 365 -15.33 -31.94 -31.48
CA SER A 365 -15.26 -33.26 -30.84
C SER A 365 -16.42 -33.50 -29.87
N LEU A 366 -16.79 -32.50 -29.06
CA LEU A 366 -17.93 -32.58 -28.16
C LEU A 366 -19.27 -32.63 -28.92
N ALA A 367 -19.45 -31.81 -29.94
CA ALA A 367 -20.66 -31.81 -30.75
C ALA A 367 -20.84 -33.10 -31.58
N LEU A 368 -19.75 -33.78 -31.95
CA LEU A 368 -19.79 -35.11 -32.56
C LEU A 368 -20.30 -36.20 -31.59
N LEU A 369 -20.16 -36.04 -30.27
CA LEU A 369 -20.72 -37.01 -29.30
C LEU A 369 -22.26 -37.01 -29.27
N GLU A 370 -22.89 -36.00 -29.86
CA GLU A 370 -24.34 -35.91 -30.00
C GLU A 370 -24.85 -36.45 -31.36
N ASP A 371 -23.94 -36.84 -32.27
CA ASP A 371 -24.32 -37.42 -33.57
C ASP A 371 -24.66 -38.92 -33.42
N PRO A 372 -25.85 -39.39 -33.87
CA PRO A 372 -26.23 -40.81 -33.78
C PRO A 372 -25.26 -41.79 -34.46
N LYS A 373 -24.39 -41.33 -35.36
CA LYS A 373 -23.37 -42.14 -36.04
C LYS A 373 -22.11 -42.37 -35.19
N ILE A 374 -21.94 -41.66 -34.07
CA ILE A 374 -20.78 -41.77 -33.18
C ILE A 374 -21.13 -42.69 -32.00
N CYS A 375 -20.54 -43.88 -31.98
CA CYS A 375 -20.80 -44.88 -30.95
C CYS A 375 -19.92 -44.71 -29.70
N SER A 376 -18.87 -43.87 -29.74
CA SER A 376 -17.99 -43.66 -28.58
C SER A 376 -17.14 -42.38 -28.61
N ARG A 377 -16.69 -41.94 -27.43
CA ARG A 377 -15.65 -40.87 -27.29
C ARG A 377 -14.34 -41.21 -28.01
N LYS A 378 -14.00 -42.49 -28.16
CA LYS A 378 -12.80 -42.94 -28.90
C LYS A 378 -12.95 -42.71 -30.40
N GLU A 379 -14.16 -42.88 -30.91
CA GLU A 379 -14.51 -42.67 -32.32
C GLU A 379 -14.56 -41.19 -32.69
N ALA A 380 -15.21 -40.34 -31.89
CA ALA A 380 -15.17 -38.88 -32.07
C ALA A 380 -13.72 -38.34 -32.12
N ARG A 381 -12.87 -38.78 -31.18
CA ARG A 381 -11.44 -38.45 -31.18
C ARG A 381 -10.71 -38.97 -32.41
N LYS A 382 -10.98 -40.19 -32.87
CA LYS A 382 -10.38 -40.75 -34.09
C LYS A 382 -10.77 -39.93 -35.33
N THR A 383 -12.04 -39.52 -35.44
CA THR A 383 -12.55 -38.64 -36.49
C THR A 383 -11.82 -37.30 -36.49
N ILE A 384 -11.76 -36.60 -35.36
CA ILE A 384 -11.06 -35.31 -35.24
C ILE A 384 -9.56 -35.43 -35.54
N SER A 385 -8.90 -36.50 -35.07
CA SER A 385 -7.49 -36.78 -35.39
C SER A 385 -7.26 -37.00 -36.89
N GLN A 386 -8.19 -37.66 -37.58
CA GLN A 386 -8.10 -37.85 -39.03
C GLN A 386 -8.27 -36.52 -39.78
N LEU A 387 -9.31 -35.73 -39.48
CA LEU A 387 -9.49 -34.39 -40.06
C LEU A 387 -8.26 -33.49 -39.81
N THR A 388 -7.71 -33.54 -38.59
CA THR A 388 -6.48 -32.81 -38.22
C THR A 388 -5.27 -33.26 -39.04
N LYS A 389 -5.13 -34.56 -39.30
CA LYS A 389 -4.08 -35.11 -40.16
C LYS A 389 -4.24 -34.62 -41.60
N ASP A 390 -5.45 -34.68 -42.15
CA ASP A 390 -5.70 -34.28 -43.54
C ASP A 390 -5.44 -32.77 -43.79
N ILE A 391 -5.73 -31.91 -42.80
CA ILE A 391 -5.39 -30.47 -42.87
C ILE A 391 -3.86 -30.23 -42.80
N ARG A 392 -3.13 -31.01 -41.99
CA ARG A 392 -1.67 -30.94 -41.90
C ARG A 392 -0.97 -31.49 -43.14
N GLU A 393 -1.56 -32.48 -43.80
CA GLU A 393 -1.10 -33.06 -45.06
C GLU A 393 -1.53 -32.25 -46.30
N GLY A 394 -2.20 -31.11 -46.11
CA GLY A 394 -2.61 -30.20 -47.21
C GLY A 394 -3.81 -30.71 -48.05
N LYS A 395 -4.50 -31.75 -47.60
CA LYS A 395 -5.71 -32.29 -48.27
C LYS A 395 -6.97 -31.45 -48.01
N SER A 396 -6.93 -30.52 -47.06
CA SER A 396 -8.02 -29.59 -46.78
C SER A 396 -7.50 -28.30 -46.16
N ASP A 397 -8.13 -27.18 -46.52
CA ASP A 397 -7.66 -25.85 -46.10
C ASP A 397 -8.13 -25.40 -44.71
N SER A 398 -9.15 -26.05 -44.14
CA SER A 398 -9.64 -25.72 -42.80
C SER A 398 -10.39 -26.89 -42.15
N LEU A 399 -10.56 -26.81 -40.82
CA LEU A 399 -11.41 -27.76 -40.08
C LEU A 399 -12.85 -27.76 -40.60
N LYS A 400 -13.38 -26.59 -41.00
CA LYS A 400 -14.72 -26.45 -41.57
C LYS A 400 -14.85 -27.17 -42.91
N MET A 401 -13.89 -26.96 -43.80
CA MET A 401 -13.84 -27.61 -45.12
C MET A 401 -13.69 -29.14 -44.98
N ALA A 402 -12.78 -29.60 -44.12
CA ALA A 402 -12.57 -31.02 -43.85
C ALA A 402 -13.84 -31.68 -43.30
N LEU A 403 -14.56 -31.00 -42.40
CA LEU A 403 -15.81 -31.49 -41.83
C LEU A 403 -16.96 -31.49 -42.85
N SER A 404 -17.07 -30.49 -43.72
CA SER A 404 -18.12 -30.42 -44.76
C SER A 404 -17.97 -31.46 -45.87
N PHE A 405 -16.77 -32.00 -46.09
CA PHE A 405 -16.54 -33.13 -47.00
C PHE A 405 -16.52 -34.50 -46.30
N SER A 406 -16.79 -34.54 -44.98
CA SER A 406 -16.84 -35.78 -44.21
C SER A 406 -18.25 -36.39 -44.15
N ASN A 407 -18.35 -37.63 -43.63
CA ASN A 407 -19.62 -38.30 -43.32
C ASN A 407 -20.48 -37.57 -42.27
N TYR A 408 -19.95 -36.51 -41.66
CA TYR A 408 -20.58 -35.67 -40.63
C TYR A 408 -20.94 -34.26 -41.15
N LYS A 409 -20.99 -34.05 -42.47
CA LYS A 409 -21.40 -32.76 -43.06
C LYS A 409 -22.78 -32.27 -42.58
N ASP A 410 -23.71 -33.20 -42.36
CA ASP A 410 -25.08 -32.93 -41.89
C ASP A 410 -25.20 -32.98 -40.35
N SER A 411 -24.07 -33.12 -39.64
CA SER A 411 -24.05 -33.21 -38.18
C SER A 411 -24.22 -31.85 -37.51
N LYS A 412 -24.68 -31.87 -36.25
CA LYS A 412 -24.68 -30.68 -35.39
C LYS A 412 -23.29 -30.05 -35.29
N ALA A 413 -22.21 -30.84 -35.39
CA ALA A 413 -20.84 -30.36 -35.26
C ALA A 413 -20.44 -29.31 -36.31
N LEU A 414 -20.93 -29.39 -37.56
CA LEU A 414 -20.67 -28.35 -38.57
C LEU A 414 -21.42 -27.05 -38.26
N SER A 415 -22.66 -27.16 -37.75
CA SER A 415 -23.45 -26.01 -37.29
C SER A 415 -22.83 -25.35 -36.06
N THR A 416 -22.30 -26.13 -35.11
CA THR A 416 -21.60 -25.64 -33.92
C THR A 416 -20.29 -24.96 -34.32
N LEU A 417 -19.50 -25.56 -35.22
CA LEU A 417 -18.26 -24.93 -35.71
C LEU A 417 -18.55 -23.56 -36.33
N THR A 418 -19.55 -23.47 -37.21
CA THR A 418 -19.94 -22.19 -37.84
C THR A 418 -20.41 -21.15 -36.84
N LYS A 419 -21.01 -21.56 -35.70
CA LYS A 419 -21.37 -20.63 -34.61
C LYS A 419 -20.16 -20.12 -33.82
N VAL A 420 -19.14 -20.96 -33.58
CA VAL A 420 -17.99 -20.57 -32.74
C VAL A 420 -16.85 -19.89 -33.52
N GLU A 421 -16.93 -19.86 -34.85
CA GLU A 421 -16.06 -19.05 -35.71
C GLU A 421 -16.22 -17.53 -35.47
N ASP A 422 -17.32 -17.09 -34.84
CA ASP A 422 -17.51 -15.70 -34.41
C ASP A 422 -16.69 -15.32 -33.16
N LEU A 423 -16.08 -16.32 -32.50
CA LEU A 423 -15.29 -16.27 -31.27
C LEU A 423 -16.04 -15.80 -30.00
N ASN A 424 -17.27 -15.27 -30.11
CA ASN A 424 -18.09 -14.82 -28.98
C ASN A 424 -18.37 -15.94 -27.98
N HIS A 425 -18.49 -17.18 -28.47
CA HIS A 425 -18.63 -18.37 -27.62
C HIS A 425 -17.50 -18.49 -26.57
N TYR A 426 -16.26 -18.16 -26.92
CA TYR A 426 -15.14 -18.21 -25.98
C TYR A 426 -15.15 -17.03 -25.01
N LEU A 427 -15.83 -15.92 -25.35
CA LEU A 427 -15.89 -14.72 -24.52
C LEU A 427 -17.00 -14.73 -23.47
N GLN A 428 -18.05 -15.55 -23.66
CA GLN A 428 -19.33 -15.47 -22.93
C GLN A 428 -19.23 -15.41 -21.39
N TYR A 429 -18.18 -15.98 -20.78
CA TYR A 429 -18.00 -16.02 -19.32
C TYR A 429 -17.03 -14.98 -18.77
N PHE A 430 -16.20 -14.30 -19.58
CA PHE A 430 -15.24 -13.30 -19.07
C PHE A 430 -15.89 -12.13 -18.32
N PRO A 431 -17.05 -11.58 -18.71
CA PRO A 431 -17.72 -10.54 -17.92
C PRO A 431 -18.00 -10.98 -16.48
N ARG A 432 -18.50 -12.21 -16.28
CA ARG A 432 -18.75 -12.79 -14.95
C ARG A 432 -17.45 -13.05 -14.18
N LEU A 433 -16.42 -13.59 -14.86
CA LEU A 433 -15.12 -13.83 -14.23
C LEU A 433 -14.47 -12.51 -13.79
N HIS A 434 -14.53 -11.46 -14.61
CA HIS A 434 -13.97 -10.15 -14.28
C HIS A 434 -14.75 -9.49 -13.13
N GLN A 435 -16.08 -9.59 -13.13
CA GLN A 435 -16.89 -9.14 -11.99
C GLN A 435 -16.46 -9.84 -10.69
N GLN A 436 -16.25 -11.17 -10.72
CA GLN A 436 -15.76 -11.91 -9.54
C GLN A 436 -14.35 -11.45 -9.13
N ILE A 437 -13.41 -11.35 -10.07
CA ILE A 437 -12.03 -10.92 -9.81
C ILE A 437 -11.99 -9.52 -9.17
N PHE A 438 -12.68 -8.54 -9.76
CA PHE A 438 -12.64 -7.16 -9.27
C PHE A 438 -13.54 -6.90 -8.03
N SER A 439 -14.46 -7.82 -7.72
CA SER A 439 -15.19 -7.82 -6.43
C SER A 439 -14.34 -8.34 -5.27
N GLN A 440 -13.34 -9.19 -5.55
CA GLN A 440 -12.40 -9.68 -4.54
C GLN A 440 -11.34 -8.61 -4.29
N LYS A 441 -11.51 -7.88 -3.18
CA LYS A 441 -10.51 -6.94 -2.65
C LYS A 441 -9.98 -7.47 -1.33
N THR A 442 -8.75 -7.13 -0.98
CA THR A 442 -8.20 -7.42 0.34
C THR A 442 -9.14 -6.88 1.43
N ASP A 443 -9.83 -7.78 2.13
CA ASP A 443 -10.58 -7.46 3.34
C ASP A 443 -9.60 -7.44 4.51
N LEU A 444 -9.32 -6.24 5.03
CA LEU A 444 -8.26 -6.04 6.01
C LEU A 444 -8.68 -6.50 7.43
N GLY A 445 -9.87 -7.08 7.71
CA GLY A 445 -10.31 -7.23 9.10
C GLY A 445 -11.42 -8.24 9.42
N LYS A 446 -11.21 -9.56 9.40
CA LYS A 446 -10.09 -10.41 8.95
C LYS A 446 -8.68 -10.12 9.50
N LEU A 447 -7.80 -9.42 8.77
CA LEU A 447 -6.37 -9.34 9.11
C LEU A 447 -6.09 -8.71 10.47
N PHE A 448 -6.97 -7.81 10.94
CA PHE A 448 -6.99 -7.29 12.31
C PHE A 448 -8.21 -7.83 13.06
N ASN A 449 -7.99 -8.23 14.31
CA ASN A 449 -9.08 -8.71 15.17
C ASN A 449 -9.82 -7.55 15.86
N ARG A 450 -10.98 -7.83 16.46
CA ARG A 450 -11.81 -6.82 17.15
C ARG A 450 -11.07 -6.12 18.30
N TYR A 451 -10.17 -6.82 18.99
CA TYR A 451 -9.35 -6.26 20.07
C TYR A 451 -8.32 -5.25 19.54
N GLU A 452 -7.78 -5.44 18.34
CA GLU A 452 -6.85 -4.49 17.71
C GLU A 452 -7.56 -3.22 17.21
N ILE A 453 -8.78 -3.35 16.68
CA ILE A 453 -9.63 -2.20 16.32
C ILE A 453 -10.05 -1.42 17.57
N ASP A 454 -10.38 -2.13 18.65
CA ASP A 454 -10.75 -1.52 19.92
C ASP A 454 -9.52 -0.86 20.58
N ASN A 455 -8.33 -1.45 20.51
CA ASN A 455 -7.07 -0.82 20.93
C ASN A 455 -6.73 0.41 20.09
N ALA A 456 -6.87 0.38 18.76
CA ALA A 456 -6.63 1.56 17.92
C ALA A 456 -7.60 2.71 18.25
N THR A 457 -8.85 2.37 18.59
CA THR A 457 -9.87 3.33 19.04
C THR A 457 -9.57 3.86 20.45
N TYR A 458 -9.02 3.03 21.35
CA TYR A 458 -8.55 3.41 22.67
C TYR A 458 -7.31 4.32 22.61
N TYR A 459 -6.32 4.00 21.78
CA TYR A 459 -5.14 4.84 21.57
C TYR A 459 -5.48 6.18 20.89
N LEU A 460 -6.48 6.20 20.02
CA LEU A 460 -7.07 7.45 19.53
C LEU A 460 -7.68 8.26 20.69
N ALA A 461 -8.49 7.64 21.55
CA ALA A 461 -9.03 8.30 22.73
C ALA A 461 -7.93 8.87 23.62
N GLN A 462 -6.85 8.11 23.88
CA GLN A 462 -5.73 8.59 24.70
C GLN A 462 -4.94 9.73 24.05
N ARG A 463 -4.79 9.76 22.72
CA ARG A 463 -4.23 10.93 22.02
C ARG A 463 -5.12 12.17 22.15
N ILE A 464 -6.44 12.00 22.06
CA ILE A 464 -7.42 13.09 22.23
C ILE A 464 -7.40 13.58 23.69
N ASN A 465 -7.33 12.67 24.66
CA ASN A 465 -7.18 12.96 26.09
C ASN A 465 -5.89 13.73 26.39
N TRP A 466 -4.75 13.28 25.86
CA TRP A 466 -3.49 14.00 26.01
C TRP A 466 -3.58 15.41 25.42
N TYR A 467 -4.18 15.56 24.24
CA TYR A 467 -4.35 16.85 23.60
C TYR A 467 -5.18 17.82 24.45
N PHE A 468 -6.38 17.41 24.87
CA PHE A 468 -7.30 18.26 25.63
C PHE A 468 -6.97 18.37 27.13
N GLY A 469 -6.24 17.41 27.68
CA GLY A 469 -5.82 17.37 29.09
C GLY A 469 -4.49 18.07 29.38
N SER A 470 -3.57 18.14 28.41
CA SER A 470 -2.28 18.84 28.57
C SER A 470 -2.37 20.37 28.47
N SER A 471 -3.55 20.93 28.13
CA SER A 471 -3.71 22.37 27.91
C SER A 471 -5.01 22.95 28.46
N SER A 472 -4.88 23.63 29.60
CA SER A 472 -5.70 24.81 29.98
C SER A 472 -7.21 24.70 29.71
N LEU A 473 -7.89 23.71 30.28
CA LEU A 473 -9.33 23.79 30.49
C LEU A 473 -9.59 24.67 31.72
N LYS A 474 -10.36 25.75 31.56
CA LYS A 474 -10.80 26.58 32.69
C LYS A 474 -11.78 25.78 33.57
N LEU A 475 -11.87 26.16 34.84
CA LEU A 475 -12.84 25.55 35.75
C LEU A 475 -14.26 25.68 35.15
N ASN A 476 -14.96 24.55 34.95
CA ASN A 476 -16.27 24.41 34.29
C ASN A 476 -16.30 24.50 32.75
N GLU A 477 -15.16 24.58 32.05
CA GLU A 477 -15.11 24.49 30.58
C GLU A 477 -15.46 23.06 30.11
N LYS A 478 -16.38 22.94 29.15
CA LYS A 478 -16.81 21.64 28.59
C LYS A 478 -16.53 21.58 27.08
N ILE A 479 -15.92 20.49 26.64
CA ILE A 479 -15.67 20.24 25.22
C ILE A 479 -16.96 19.73 24.58
N ILE A 480 -17.47 20.42 23.56
CA ILE A 480 -18.66 19.95 22.82
C ILE A 480 -18.19 18.89 21.82
N VAL A 481 -18.66 17.67 21.98
CA VAL A 481 -18.41 16.56 21.05
C VAL A 481 -19.57 16.45 20.08
N VAL A 482 -19.39 16.88 18.83
CA VAL A 482 -20.45 16.80 17.80
C VAL A 482 -20.31 15.47 17.06
N SER A 483 -21.23 14.54 17.27
CA SER A 483 -21.23 13.22 16.64
C SER A 483 -22.30 13.18 15.53
N LEU A 484 -21.90 12.88 14.30
CA LEU A 484 -22.85 12.57 13.23
C LEU A 484 -23.17 11.08 13.28
N VAL A 485 -24.43 10.73 13.58
CA VAL A 485 -24.84 9.35 13.90
C VAL A 485 -25.84 8.83 12.88
N ASP A 486 -25.47 7.75 12.18
CA ASP A 486 -26.44 6.80 11.63
C ASP A 486 -26.65 5.67 12.66
N SER A 487 -27.72 4.90 12.50
CA SER A 487 -28.30 3.87 13.37
C SER A 487 -27.39 2.78 13.95
N ASP A 488 -26.08 2.76 13.66
CA ASP A 488 -25.12 1.72 14.05
C ASP A 488 -23.90 2.28 14.83
N THR A 489 -24.17 2.83 16.02
CA THR A 489 -23.36 3.69 16.93
C THR A 489 -22.02 3.12 17.47
N GLY A 490 -21.43 2.12 16.83
CA GLY A 490 -20.40 1.27 17.41
C GLY A 490 -19.02 1.90 17.64
N PHE A 491 -18.64 2.93 16.87
CA PHE A 491 -17.32 3.57 16.99
C PHE A 491 -17.35 4.82 17.88
N SER A 492 -18.20 5.81 17.57
CA SER A 492 -18.25 7.04 18.37
C SER A 492 -18.62 6.76 19.82
N GLY A 493 -19.52 5.81 20.08
CA GLY A 493 -19.85 5.39 21.45
C GLY A 493 -18.65 4.88 22.23
N LYS A 494 -17.78 4.04 21.62
CA LYS A 494 -16.56 3.56 22.26
C LYS A 494 -15.52 4.66 22.44
N LEU A 495 -15.27 5.45 21.39
CA LEU A 495 -14.33 6.55 21.42
C LEU A 495 -14.67 7.54 22.54
N ILE A 496 -15.94 7.97 22.61
CA ILE A 496 -16.46 8.86 23.65
C ILE A 496 -16.36 8.22 25.05
N SER A 497 -16.60 6.92 25.19
CA SER A 497 -16.50 6.22 26.49
C SER A 497 -15.08 6.19 27.08
N TRP A 498 -14.06 6.48 26.27
CA TRP A 498 -12.66 6.56 26.69
C TRP A 498 -12.12 7.99 26.76
N LEU A 499 -12.96 9.02 26.52
CA LEU A 499 -12.55 10.41 26.70
C LEU A 499 -12.61 10.80 28.20
N ASN A 500 -11.54 11.41 28.71
CA ASN A 500 -11.35 11.63 30.16
C ASN A 500 -11.51 13.11 30.62
N PHE A 501 -12.14 13.95 29.80
CA PHE A 501 -12.38 15.37 30.06
C PHE A 501 -13.88 15.71 30.11
N PRO A 502 -14.29 16.81 30.77
CA PRO A 502 -15.69 17.25 30.79
C PRO A 502 -16.20 17.54 29.38
N LEU A 503 -17.20 16.79 28.93
CA LEU A 503 -17.72 16.89 27.57
C LEU A 503 -19.25 16.96 27.50
N VAL A 504 -19.76 17.46 26.39
CA VAL A 504 -21.19 17.46 26.02
C VAL A 504 -21.33 16.83 24.64
N VAL A 505 -21.93 15.66 24.55
CA VAL A 505 -22.20 15.04 23.24
C VAL A 505 -23.44 15.69 22.62
N VAL A 506 -23.29 16.16 21.38
CA VAL A 506 -24.39 16.61 20.53
C VAL A 506 -24.46 15.69 19.32
N SER A 507 -25.43 14.78 19.33
CA SER A 507 -25.70 13.91 18.19
C SER A 507 -26.57 14.63 17.16
N ILE A 508 -26.13 14.67 15.91
CA ILE A 508 -26.92 15.20 14.78
C ILE A 508 -27.33 13.99 13.90
N PRO A 509 -28.63 13.63 13.84
CA PRO A 509 -29.12 12.63 12.92
C PRO A 509 -29.16 13.19 11.49
N TYR A 510 -28.99 12.32 10.49
CA TYR A 510 -29.08 12.65 9.07
C TYR A 510 -29.62 11.43 8.29
N SER A 511 -30.25 11.66 7.14
CA SER A 511 -30.64 10.59 6.20
C SER A 511 -29.63 10.45 5.05
N ASP A 512 -29.58 9.26 4.43
CA ASP A 512 -28.70 9.01 3.28
C ASP A 512 -29.06 9.86 2.04
N GLU A 513 -30.30 10.32 1.90
CA GLU A 513 -30.72 11.22 0.82
C GLU A 513 -30.29 12.67 1.04
N GLU A 514 -30.24 13.14 2.30
CA GLU A 514 -29.72 14.48 2.63
C GLU A 514 -28.21 14.60 2.39
N LEU A 515 -27.45 13.49 2.46
CA LEU A 515 -26.05 13.45 2.03
C LEU A 515 -25.89 13.69 0.52
N LEU A 516 -26.84 13.27 -0.31
CA LEU A 516 -26.75 13.40 -1.78
C LEU A 516 -27.08 14.82 -2.27
N LEU A 517 -27.74 15.66 -1.46
CA LEU A 517 -28.30 16.94 -1.89
C LEU A 517 -27.71 18.15 -1.15
N LYS A 518 -26.80 18.84 -1.85
CA LYS A 518 -26.31 20.22 -1.63
C LYS A 518 -25.45 20.49 -0.39
N PHE A 519 -24.13 20.49 -0.63
CA PHE A 519 -23.10 20.94 0.31
C PHE A 519 -23.07 22.47 0.57
N ASP A 520 -23.76 23.28 -0.23
CA ASP A 520 -23.71 24.74 -0.15
C ASP A 520 -24.75 25.37 0.81
N SER A 521 -25.55 24.54 1.50
CA SER A 521 -26.58 25.03 2.44
C SER A 521 -26.89 24.05 3.58
N SER A 522 -25.94 23.21 4.00
CA SER A 522 -26.22 22.16 4.99
C SER A 522 -26.29 22.69 6.42
N ASP A 523 -27.37 22.32 7.10
CA ASP A 523 -27.68 22.65 8.50
C ASP A 523 -26.52 22.25 9.45
N PHE A 524 -25.74 21.23 9.08
CA PHE A 524 -24.53 20.77 9.76
C PHE A 524 -23.49 21.88 10.04
N TYR A 525 -23.11 22.69 9.05
CA TYR A 525 -22.09 23.74 9.27
C TYR A 525 -22.66 24.88 10.13
N GLN A 526 -23.94 25.22 9.95
CA GLN A 526 -24.64 26.17 10.81
C GLN A 526 -24.77 25.65 12.25
N ARG A 527 -24.97 24.34 12.44
CA ARG A 527 -25.03 23.71 13.77
C ARG A 527 -23.66 23.72 14.46
N ILE A 528 -22.59 23.43 13.75
CA ILE A 528 -21.22 23.58 14.28
C ILE A 528 -20.97 25.05 14.66
N LEU A 529 -21.38 26.01 13.83
CA LEU A 529 -21.33 27.45 14.10
C LEU A 529 -22.15 27.89 15.33
N GLU A 530 -23.33 27.31 15.55
CA GLU A 530 -24.16 27.57 16.74
C GLU A 530 -23.54 26.98 18.02
N LEU A 531 -22.83 25.86 17.89
CA LEU A 531 -22.19 25.17 19.01
C LEU A 531 -20.82 25.75 19.35
N SER A 532 -20.03 26.20 18.36
CA SER A 532 -18.76 26.90 18.58
C SER A 532 -18.97 28.27 19.24
N LYS A 533 -20.15 28.89 19.11
CA LYS A 533 -20.54 30.06 19.90
C LYS A 533 -20.80 29.76 21.38
N LYS A 534 -20.90 28.48 21.78
CA LYS A 534 -21.24 28.02 23.14
C LYS A 534 -20.09 27.34 23.89
N SER A 535 -19.00 26.99 23.21
CA SER A 535 -17.77 26.50 23.84
C SER A 535 -16.54 26.90 23.04
N THR A 536 -15.48 27.28 23.77
CA THR A 536 -14.13 27.56 23.27
C THR A 536 -13.42 26.34 22.68
N LYS A 537 -13.88 25.12 22.99
CA LYS A 537 -13.32 23.87 22.46
C LYS A 537 -14.42 22.95 21.95
N VAL A 538 -14.39 22.64 20.66
CA VAL A 538 -15.30 21.71 19.99
C VAL A 538 -14.49 20.58 19.38
N LEU A 539 -14.95 19.35 19.58
CA LEU A 539 -14.47 18.14 18.94
C LEU A 539 -15.58 17.62 18.00
N VAL A 540 -15.44 17.79 16.69
CA VAL A 540 -16.37 17.12 15.75
C VAL A 540 -15.86 15.72 15.47
N ILE A 541 -16.79 14.75 15.43
CA ILE A 541 -16.62 13.35 15.05
C ILE A 541 -17.64 13.06 13.94
N LYS A 542 -17.18 13.00 12.69
CA LYS A 542 -18.02 12.81 11.50
C LYS A 542 -17.94 11.37 11.00
N GLU A 543 -18.88 10.48 11.39
CA GLU A 543 -18.83 9.03 11.05
C GLU A 543 -18.95 8.71 9.54
N ARG A 544 -19.36 9.67 8.70
CA ARG A 544 -19.40 9.51 7.22
C ARG A 544 -18.82 10.72 6.50
N VAL A 545 -17.87 10.48 5.60
CA VAL A 545 -17.28 11.48 4.69
C VAL A 545 -17.50 11.00 3.25
N GLN A 546 -17.70 11.92 2.31
CA GLN A 546 -18.06 11.60 0.93
C GLN A 546 -16.83 11.34 0.05
N LYS A 547 -17.05 10.67 -1.08
CA LYS A 547 -16.03 10.33 -2.08
C LYS A 547 -15.23 11.51 -2.67
N LYS A 548 -15.75 12.73 -2.53
CA LYS A 548 -15.10 13.98 -2.97
C LYS A 548 -14.53 14.82 -1.83
N GLU A 549 -14.79 14.43 -0.58
CA GLU A 549 -14.23 15.09 0.58
C GLU A 549 -12.83 14.52 0.87
N THR A 550 -11.91 15.41 1.20
CA THR A 550 -10.49 15.14 1.41
C THR A 550 -10.01 15.90 2.65
N LEU A 551 -8.84 15.58 3.21
CA LEU A 551 -8.28 16.38 4.32
C LEU A 551 -8.20 17.87 3.95
N SER A 552 -7.68 18.17 2.76
CA SER A 552 -7.56 19.53 2.22
C SER A 552 -8.92 20.21 1.98
N PHE A 553 -9.91 19.49 1.46
CA PHE A 553 -11.28 20.00 1.29
C PHE A 553 -11.94 20.32 2.63
N LEU A 554 -11.85 19.41 3.60
CA LEU A 554 -12.41 19.61 4.93
C LEU A 554 -11.73 20.82 5.60
N TYR A 555 -10.39 20.82 5.66
CA TYR A 555 -9.63 21.93 6.21
C TYR A 555 -10.00 23.27 5.56
N SER A 556 -10.02 23.36 4.23
CA SER A 556 -10.37 24.60 3.53
C SER A 556 -11.81 25.07 3.76
N LYS A 557 -12.79 24.15 3.87
CA LYS A 557 -14.16 24.51 4.21
C LYS A 557 -14.30 25.04 5.65
N LEU A 558 -13.48 24.53 6.57
CA LEU A 558 -13.51 24.89 7.99
C LEU A 558 -12.71 26.17 8.27
N SER A 559 -11.56 26.37 7.60
CA SER A 559 -10.74 27.58 7.71
C SER A 559 -11.41 28.82 7.13
N ASN A 560 -12.40 28.64 6.24
CA ASN A 560 -13.19 29.71 5.65
C ASN A 560 -14.36 30.18 6.55
N ILE A 561 -14.49 29.63 7.76
CA ILE A 561 -15.53 30.01 8.71
C ILE A 561 -14.97 31.08 9.65
N GLU A 562 -15.46 32.34 9.55
CA GLU A 562 -14.89 33.50 10.28
C GLU A 562 -14.80 33.33 11.81
N SER A 563 -15.66 32.51 12.42
CA SER A 563 -15.62 32.22 13.86
C SER A 563 -14.65 31.10 14.26
N ILE A 564 -14.02 30.42 13.30
CA ILE A 564 -12.99 29.40 13.54
C ILE A 564 -11.64 30.09 13.37
N LYS A 565 -11.03 30.48 14.49
CA LYS A 565 -9.71 31.09 14.50
C LYS A 565 -8.59 30.08 14.24
N GLU A 566 -8.80 28.83 14.62
CA GLU A 566 -7.74 27.82 14.60
C GLU A 566 -8.29 26.39 14.47
N ILE A 567 -7.58 25.56 13.68
CA ILE A 567 -7.85 24.12 13.50
C ILE A 567 -6.55 23.37 13.79
N LYS A 568 -6.53 22.62 14.89
CA LYS A 568 -5.30 22.01 15.43
C LYS A 568 -5.00 20.60 14.90
N GLY A 569 -5.90 20.06 14.10
CA GLY A 569 -5.75 18.76 13.46
C GLY A 569 -7.00 18.38 12.68
N VAL A 570 -6.80 17.65 11.58
CA VAL A 570 -7.86 16.94 10.86
C VAL A 570 -7.37 15.53 10.63
N CYS A 571 -8.09 14.54 11.18
CA CYS A 571 -7.84 13.13 10.92
C CYS A 571 -8.80 12.65 9.82
N LEU A 572 -8.43 11.61 9.05
CA LEU A 572 -9.36 10.80 8.28
C LEU A 572 -9.01 9.33 8.48
N PHE A 573 -10.05 8.53 8.71
CA PHE A 573 -9.98 7.07 8.73
C PHE A 573 -10.87 6.54 7.62
N PHE A 574 -10.59 5.32 7.17
CA PHE A 574 -11.35 4.69 6.10
C PHE A 574 -12.05 3.43 6.60
N THR A 575 -13.34 3.30 6.27
CA THR A 575 -14.13 2.08 6.42
C THR A 575 -14.72 1.72 5.06
N PRO A 576 -14.33 0.59 4.43
CA PRO A 576 -14.92 0.16 3.17
C PRO A 576 -16.43 -0.08 3.30
N ALA A 577 -17.21 0.23 2.27
CA ALA A 577 -18.61 -0.19 2.21
C ALA A 577 -18.73 -1.68 1.87
N GLY A 578 -19.72 -2.35 2.47
CA GLY A 578 -20.13 -3.71 2.09
C GLY A 578 -19.79 -4.82 3.09
N THR A 579 -18.89 -4.59 4.04
CA THR A 579 -18.60 -5.52 5.15
C THR A 579 -18.38 -4.75 6.46
N GLN A 580 -18.59 -5.42 7.60
CA GLN A 580 -18.66 -4.77 8.91
C GLN A 580 -17.32 -4.14 9.36
N LYS A 581 -17.36 -2.83 9.60
CA LYS A 581 -16.55 -2.05 10.56
C LYS A 581 -15.03 -2.34 10.57
N GLN A 582 -14.30 -1.58 9.76
CA GLN A 582 -12.85 -1.43 9.83
C GLN A 582 -12.42 0.02 10.14
N ALA A 583 -11.33 0.18 10.88
CA ALA A 583 -10.64 1.47 11.04
C ALA A 583 -9.22 1.40 10.45
N VAL A 584 -8.91 2.31 9.53
CA VAL A 584 -7.56 2.52 8.99
C VAL A 584 -7.02 3.85 9.54
N PHE A 585 -5.86 3.83 10.20
CA PHE A 585 -5.29 5.00 10.88
C PHE A 585 -4.35 5.82 9.97
N SER A 586 -4.69 7.08 9.71
CA SER A 586 -3.75 8.10 9.21
C SER A 586 -4.00 9.43 9.90
N ALA A 587 -3.03 9.89 10.69
CA ALA A 587 -3.12 11.17 11.42
C ALA A 587 -2.04 12.14 10.93
N GLU A 588 -2.46 13.28 10.39
CA GLU A 588 -1.61 14.46 10.21
C GLU A 588 -1.86 15.45 11.37
N TYR A 589 -0.79 16.03 11.91
CA TYR A 589 -0.84 16.96 13.03
C TYR A 589 -0.42 18.36 12.57
N TYR A 590 -1.24 19.37 12.86
CA TYR A 590 -0.92 20.78 12.61
C TYR A 590 -0.83 21.50 13.96
N LYS A 591 0.38 21.55 14.56
CA LYS A 591 0.66 22.35 15.77
C LYS A 591 1.21 23.73 15.33
N PRO A 592 0.83 24.86 15.97
CA PRO A 592 1.18 26.19 15.50
C PRO A 592 2.48 26.71 16.13
N SER A 593 3.23 27.54 15.40
CA SER A 593 4.23 28.42 15.98
C SER A 593 3.60 29.75 16.41
N THR A 594 4.01 30.27 17.56
CA THR A 594 3.54 31.57 18.11
C THR A 594 4.39 32.76 17.67
N SER A 595 5.01 32.68 16.49
CA SER A 595 5.85 33.75 15.92
C SER A 595 5.71 33.81 14.41
N PRO A 596 5.65 35.00 13.79
CA PRO A 596 5.68 35.14 12.34
C PRO A 596 7.10 34.84 11.84
N LEU A 597 7.27 33.70 11.18
CA LEU A 597 8.51 33.39 10.46
C LEU A 597 8.21 33.00 9.01
N ASP A 598 9.09 33.52 8.18
CA ASP A 598 9.07 33.64 6.73
C ASP A 598 8.55 32.41 5.96
N PHE A 599 7.76 32.65 4.92
CA PHE A 599 7.24 31.64 4.00
C PHE A 599 8.24 31.26 2.89
N SER A 600 9.54 31.47 3.14
CA SER A 600 10.65 31.26 2.20
C SER A 600 11.14 29.79 2.14
N GLY A 601 10.22 28.84 1.96
CA GLY A 601 10.51 27.45 1.60
C GLY A 601 10.07 27.17 0.16
N SER A 602 10.74 26.25 -0.55
CA SER A 602 10.44 26.03 -1.97
C SER A 602 9.04 25.41 -2.17
N TYR A 603 8.57 25.44 -3.42
CA TYR A 603 7.30 24.82 -3.80
C TYR A 603 7.29 23.30 -3.58
N GLU A 604 8.46 22.65 -3.51
CA GLU A 604 8.59 21.22 -3.20
C GLU A 604 8.36 20.88 -1.72
N ASP A 605 8.82 21.72 -0.76
CA ASP A 605 8.58 21.51 0.67
C ASP A 605 7.08 21.52 1.03
N LYS A 606 6.28 22.26 0.25
CA LYS A 606 4.81 22.29 0.37
C LYS A 606 4.15 20.98 -0.06
N GLN A 607 4.76 20.20 -0.96
CA GLN A 607 4.23 18.89 -1.38
C GLN A 607 4.64 17.75 -0.45
N ALA A 608 5.79 17.85 0.22
CA ALA A 608 6.30 16.78 1.09
C ALA A 608 5.45 16.52 2.36
N ARG A 609 4.58 17.47 2.72
CA ARG A 609 3.69 17.40 3.90
C ARG A 609 2.20 17.32 3.56
N GLU A 610 1.82 17.24 2.29
CA GLU A 610 0.46 16.91 1.88
C GLU A 610 0.37 15.39 1.63
N PHE A 611 -0.42 14.64 2.41
CA PHE A 611 -1.00 13.39 1.91
C PHE A 611 -1.96 13.73 0.76
N ASN A 612 -1.41 13.77 -0.46
CA ASN A 612 -2.00 14.46 -1.59
C ASN A 612 -3.23 13.72 -2.16
N PHE A 613 -4.42 14.11 -1.67
CA PHE A 613 -5.71 13.61 -2.13
C PHE A 613 -6.07 14.00 -3.58
N LYS A 614 -5.34 14.89 -4.28
CA LYS A 614 -5.65 15.25 -5.68
C LYS A 614 -5.51 14.07 -6.66
N ASN A 615 -4.79 13.02 -6.28
CA ASN A 615 -4.56 11.85 -7.14
C ASN A 615 -5.55 10.69 -6.88
N TRP A 616 -6.52 10.85 -5.97
CA TRP A 616 -7.57 9.83 -5.76
C TRP A 616 -8.73 10.05 -6.74
N ASN A 617 -8.75 9.31 -7.84
CA ASN A 617 -9.83 9.44 -8.83
C ASN A 617 -11.13 8.75 -8.33
N PRO A 618 -12.25 9.48 -8.18
CA PRO A 618 -13.52 8.92 -7.71
C PRO A 618 -14.28 8.02 -8.72
N ASP A 619 -13.71 7.67 -9.87
CA ASP A 619 -14.40 6.89 -10.91
C ASP A 619 -14.50 5.37 -10.62
N GLY A 620 -13.74 4.81 -9.67
CA GLY A 620 -13.83 3.39 -9.31
C GLY A 620 -15.01 3.09 -8.38
N GLU A 621 -15.78 2.02 -8.62
CA GLU A 621 -17.00 1.61 -7.88
C GLU A 621 -16.76 1.12 -6.42
N LEU A 622 -15.94 1.83 -5.65
CA LEU A 622 -16.00 1.78 -4.19
C LEU A 622 -17.11 2.74 -3.73
N GLN A 623 -18.22 2.17 -3.27
CA GLN A 623 -19.09 2.89 -2.34
C GLN A 623 -18.30 3.11 -1.04
N LEU A 624 -18.56 4.25 -0.39
CA LEU A 624 -17.86 4.68 0.81
C LEU A 624 -18.91 4.85 1.90
N VAL A 625 -18.78 4.07 2.96
CA VAL A 625 -19.82 4.03 4.00
C VAL A 625 -19.39 4.72 5.28
N ASN A 626 -18.17 4.62 5.81
CA ASN A 626 -17.79 5.40 7.02
C ASN A 626 -16.36 5.94 6.98
N TRP A 627 -16.15 7.04 7.69
CA TRP A 627 -14.88 7.74 7.93
C TRP A 627 -14.93 8.45 9.28
N PHE A 628 -13.84 9.08 9.78
CA PHE A 628 -13.95 10.02 10.91
C PHE A 628 -13.07 11.26 10.73
N GLY A 629 -13.70 12.43 10.66
CA GLY A 629 -13.01 13.70 10.90
C GLY A 629 -12.79 13.89 12.40
N LEU A 630 -11.54 14.07 12.84
CA LEU A 630 -11.23 14.70 14.14
C LEU A 630 -11.12 16.19 13.89
N LEU A 631 -11.88 17.03 14.58
CA LEU A 631 -11.93 18.46 14.29
C LEU A 631 -11.80 19.23 15.59
N ILE A 632 -10.59 19.70 15.88
CA ILE A 632 -10.26 20.42 17.11
C ILE A 632 -10.32 21.92 16.84
N LEU A 633 -11.38 22.57 17.33
CA LEU A 633 -11.45 24.02 17.43
C LEU A 633 -10.87 24.44 18.78
N SER A 634 -10.03 25.49 18.79
CA SER A 634 -9.61 26.17 20.02
C SER A 634 -9.61 27.68 19.85
N ASP A 635 -9.98 28.35 20.94
CA ASP A 635 -9.94 29.80 21.19
C ASP A 635 -10.91 30.68 20.36
N ILE A 636 -11.83 31.30 21.11
CA ILE A 636 -12.52 32.56 20.78
C ILE A 636 -11.67 33.71 21.33
#